data_AF-A0A7S2HA87-F1
#
_entry.id   AF-A0A7S2HA87-F1
#
_cell.length_a   1.000
_cell.length_b   1.000
_cell.length_c   1.000
_cell.angle_alpha   90.00
_cell.angle_beta   90.00
_cell.angle_gamma   90.00
#
_symmetry.space_group_name_H-M   'P 1'
#
loop_
_entity.id
_entity.type
_entity.pdbx_description
1 polymer ?
#
loop_
_entity_poly.entity_id
_entity_poly.type
_entity_poly.pdbx_seq_one_letter_code
_entity_poly.pdbx_strand_id
1 'polypeptide(L)'
;FGFYSGYIDYFNHRAETHSCTDPDCFLDWQDGRNHLDQASGAGGSPAEVYSSYEMSSIACNIILQHETIEDPLFLYYSPPNVHEPLMAPEAIFLQHEKILNSIPNKQRRTFAAMLIVFDEAVANVTQALQTAGMYD
;
A
#
# COMPACT_ATOMS: atom_id res chain seq x y z
N PHE A 1 2.75 10.25 3.94
CA PHE A 1 2.45 9.68 2.61
C PHE A 1 0.97 9.43 2.48
N GLY A 2 0.41 9.55 1.28
CA GLY A 2 -1.01 9.33 1.03
C GLY A 2 -1.47 9.89 -0.31
N PHE A 3 -2.78 9.95 -0.47
CA PHE A 3 -3.46 10.33 -1.70
C PHE A 3 -4.73 11.14 -1.40
N TYR A 4 -5.22 11.88 -2.41
CA TYR A 4 -6.34 12.81 -2.26
C TYR A 4 -7.67 12.27 -2.81
N SER A 5 -7.65 11.60 -3.98
CA SER A 5 -8.82 11.02 -4.62
C SER A 5 -9.29 9.75 -3.90
N GLY A 6 -10.58 9.45 -4.00
CA GLY A 6 -11.16 8.20 -3.52
C GLY A 6 -10.94 7.01 -4.47
N TYR A 7 -10.38 7.23 -5.67
CA TYR A 7 -10.26 6.21 -6.70
C TYR A 7 -8.86 6.23 -7.33
N ILE A 8 -7.99 5.28 -6.95
CA ILE A 8 -6.57 5.28 -7.33
C ILE A 8 -6.06 3.87 -7.67
N ASP A 9 -5.17 3.79 -8.65
CA ASP A 9 -4.47 2.55 -9.02
C ASP A 9 -3.41 2.18 -7.96
N TYR A 10 -3.45 0.94 -7.47
CA TYR A 10 -2.52 0.49 -6.43
C TYR A 10 -1.05 0.37 -6.86
N PHE A 11 -0.74 0.25 -8.16
CA PHE A 11 0.63 0.09 -8.66
C PHE A 11 1.23 1.37 -9.23
N ASN A 12 0.44 2.16 -9.94
CA ASN A 12 0.93 3.38 -10.59
C ASN A 12 0.49 4.66 -9.88
N HIS A 13 -0.35 4.56 -8.85
CA HIS A 13 -0.82 5.65 -7.99
C HIS A 13 -1.51 6.79 -8.74
N ARG A 14 -2.11 6.51 -9.90
CA ARG A 14 -2.89 7.50 -10.66
C ARG A 14 -4.34 7.52 -10.20
N ALA A 15 -4.88 8.72 -10.03
CA ALA A 15 -6.29 8.94 -9.73
C ALA A 15 -7.20 8.59 -10.92
N GLU A 16 -8.47 8.32 -10.61
CA GLU A 16 -9.55 8.05 -11.55
C GLU A 16 -9.28 6.90 -12.52
N THR A 17 -8.52 5.88 -12.10
CA THR A 17 -8.24 4.69 -12.92
C THR A 17 -9.55 4.12 -13.51
N HIS A 18 -9.58 3.64 -14.75
CA HIS A 18 -10.81 3.16 -15.44
C HIS A 18 -11.91 4.21 -15.76
N SER A 19 -12.02 5.33 -15.05
CA SER A 19 -12.95 6.45 -15.34
C SER A 19 -12.23 7.70 -15.86
N CYS A 20 -10.93 7.57 -16.02
CA CYS A 20 -9.98 8.59 -16.41
C CYS A 20 -10.30 9.14 -17.81
N THR A 21 -10.72 10.41 -17.86
CA THR A 21 -10.70 11.27 -19.04
C THR A 21 -9.79 12.45 -18.77
N ASP A 22 -8.89 12.79 -19.69
CA ASP A 22 -8.06 14.00 -19.59
C ASP A 22 -9.00 15.23 -19.39
N PRO A 23 -8.85 16.04 -18.33
CA PRO A 23 -7.67 16.22 -17.46
C PRO A 23 -7.69 15.54 -16.08
N ASP A 24 -8.64 14.65 -15.79
CA ASP A 24 -8.83 14.08 -14.45
C ASP A 24 -7.80 12.98 -14.09
N CYS A 25 -6.94 12.58 -15.03
CA CYS A 25 -5.91 11.55 -14.80
C CYS A 25 -4.57 12.18 -14.37
N PHE A 26 -4.30 12.21 -13.06
CA PHE A 26 -3.03 12.71 -12.51
C PHE A 26 -2.40 11.71 -11.55
N LEU A 27 -1.10 11.90 -11.28
CA LEU A 27 -0.40 11.13 -10.25
C LEU A 27 -0.84 11.66 -8.89
N ASP A 28 -1.42 10.79 -8.08
CA ASP A 28 -1.96 11.11 -6.75
C ASP A 28 -1.22 10.31 -5.68
N TRP A 29 0.06 10.62 -5.55
CA TRP A 29 0.93 10.06 -4.53
C TRP A 29 1.79 11.16 -3.93
N GLN A 30 1.69 11.33 -2.61
CA GLN A 30 2.31 12.44 -1.90
C GLN A 30 3.09 11.92 -0.70
N ASP A 31 4.22 12.56 -0.38
CA ASP A 31 5.01 12.29 0.82
C ASP A 31 4.66 13.23 2.00
N GLY A 32 3.69 14.12 1.81
CA GLY A 32 3.23 15.11 2.80
C GLY A 32 3.86 16.49 2.62
N ARG A 33 4.86 16.67 1.74
CA ARG A 33 5.40 18.01 1.39
C ARG A 33 5.58 18.21 -0.11
N ASN A 34 5.76 17.14 -0.88
CA ASN A 34 5.92 17.19 -2.32
C ASN A 34 4.93 16.24 -3.00
N HIS A 35 4.44 16.67 -4.17
CA HIS A 35 4.01 15.71 -5.17
C HIS A 35 5.23 14.88 -5.54
N LEU A 36 5.11 13.55 -5.48
CA LEU A 36 6.16 12.68 -5.96
C LEU A 36 6.11 12.70 -7.50
N ASP A 37 6.46 13.84 -8.11
CA ASP A 37 6.57 13.97 -9.57
C ASP A 37 7.53 12.89 -10.05
N GLN A 38 7.02 11.94 -10.85
CA GLN A 38 7.60 10.84 -11.67
C GLN A 38 9.14 10.59 -11.72
N ALA A 39 9.92 11.05 -10.75
CA ALA A 39 11.34 11.36 -10.86
C ALA A 39 12.04 11.24 -9.50
N SER A 40 11.57 10.36 -8.62
CA SER A 40 12.46 9.70 -7.67
C SER A 40 13.33 8.67 -8.42
N GLY A 41 14.25 9.15 -9.25
CA GLY A 41 15.54 8.50 -9.55
C GLY A 41 15.59 7.08 -10.13
N ALA A 42 14.48 6.42 -10.46
CA ALA A 42 14.49 5.17 -11.21
C ALA A 42 14.03 5.49 -12.64
N GLY A 43 14.98 5.60 -13.57
CA GLY A 43 14.71 5.63 -15.02
C GLY A 43 14.21 4.29 -15.57
N GLY A 44 13.37 3.61 -14.81
CA GLY A 44 12.51 2.50 -15.20
C GLY A 44 11.19 2.74 -14.49
N SER A 45 10.09 2.15 -14.96
CA SER A 45 8.88 2.02 -14.12
C SER A 45 9.33 1.77 -12.69
N PRO A 46 8.88 2.54 -11.67
CA PRO A 46 9.17 2.17 -10.29
C PRO A 46 8.87 0.68 -10.23
N ALA A 47 9.80 -0.11 -9.67
CA ALA A 47 9.49 -1.50 -9.39
C ALA A 47 8.07 -1.51 -8.81
N GLU A 48 7.23 -2.42 -9.27
CA GLU A 48 5.79 -2.50 -9.12
C GLU A 48 5.35 -2.54 -7.63
N VAL A 49 5.65 -1.49 -6.85
CA VAL A 49 5.44 -1.47 -5.41
C VAL A 49 3.99 -1.12 -5.19
N TYR A 50 3.26 -2.14 -4.77
CA TYR A 50 1.86 -2.02 -4.45
C TYR A 50 1.66 -1.10 -3.25
N SER A 51 0.73 -0.14 -3.37
CA SER A 51 0.52 0.99 -2.43
C SER A 51 0.52 0.59 -0.95
N SER A 52 -0.12 -0.52 -0.58
CA SER A 52 -0.17 -0.95 0.81
C SER A 52 1.17 -1.43 1.35
N TYR A 53 2.02 -2.05 0.53
CA TYR A 53 3.38 -2.39 0.95
C TYR A 53 4.25 -1.16 1.10
N GLU A 54 4.11 -0.17 0.21
CA GLU A 54 4.85 1.08 0.32
C GLU A 54 4.46 1.83 1.60
N MET A 55 3.16 2.01 1.85
CA MET A 55 2.67 2.67 3.07
C MET A 55 3.09 1.91 4.34
N SER A 56 3.07 0.58 4.31
CA SER A 56 3.56 -0.26 5.41
C SER A 56 5.06 -0.04 5.65
N SER A 57 5.88 -0.04 4.59
CA SER A 57 7.33 0.22 4.66
C SER A 57 7.62 1.59 5.29
N ILE A 58 6.90 2.63 4.89
CA ILE A 58 7.01 3.97 5.46
C ILE A 58 6.61 3.99 6.94
N ALA A 59 5.49 3.35 7.30
CA ALA A 59 5.04 3.23 8.68
C ALA A 59 6.11 2.54 9.55
N CYS A 60 6.64 1.41 9.08
CA CYS A 60 7.74 0.70 9.72
C CYS A 60 8.97 1.60 9.90
N ASN A 61 9.35 2.38 8.89
CA ASN A 61 10.47 3.29 8.99
C ASN A 61 10.24 4.39 10.04
N ILE A 62 9.04 4.98 10.09
CA ILE A 62 8.68 5.97 11.13
C ILE A 62 8.81 5.35 12.52
N ILE A 63 8.28 4.13 12.70
CA ILE A 63 8.33 3.40 13.97
C ILE A 63 9.78 3.11 14.38
N LEU A 64 10.58 2.54 13.48
CA LEU A 64 11.96 2.12 13.79
C LEU A 64 12.93 3.29 13.99
N GLN A 65 12.63 4.46 13.42
CA GLN A 65 13.44 5.68 13.57
C GLN A 65 13.00 6.55 14.77
N HIS A 66 11.91 6.20 15.45
CA HIS A 66 11.43 6.96 16.60
C HIS A 66 12.40 6.82 17.78
N GLU A 67 13.00 7.94 18.21
CA GLU A 67 14.21 7.93 19.04
C GLU A 67 13.98 7.49 20.49
N THR A 68 12.81 7.78 21.09
CA THR A 68 12.55 7.48 22.50
C THR A 68 11.10 7.08 22.76
N ILE A 69 10.88 6.16 23.71
CA ILE A 69 9.54 5.75 24.15
C ILE A 69 8.91 6.81 25.09
N GLU A 70 9.72 7.72 25.64
CA GLU A 70 9.23 8.77 26.55
C GLU A 70 8.36 9.81 25.82
N ASP A 71 8.67 10.09 24.55
CA ASP A 71 7.82 10.89 23.68
C ASP A 71 6.86 9.96 22.91
N PRO A 72 5.54 9.97 23.21
CA PRO A 72 4.62 9.02 22.59
C PRO A 72 4.46 9.28 21.08
N LEU A 73 4.57 8.20 20.29
CA LEU A 73 4.31 8.24 18.85
C LEU A 73 2.80 8.17 18.57
N PHE A 74 2.30 9.12 17.77
CA PHE A 74 0.99 9.02 17.13
C PHE A 74 1.15 8.79 15.63
N LEU A 75 0.65 7.66 15.14
CA LEU A 75 0.68 7.31 13.71
C LEU A 75 -0.73 7.02 13.19
N TYR A 76 -1.18 7.80 12.21
CA TYR A 76 -2.38 7.49 11.45
C TYR A 76 -2.02 6.69 10.20
N TYR A 77 -2.29 5.39 10.25
CA TYR A 77 -2.00 4.45 9.16
C TYR A 77 -3.29 4.10 8.40
N SER A 78 -3.36 4.48 7.11
CA SER A 78 -4.57 4.38 6.28
C SER A 78 -4.29 3.80 4.88
N PRO A 79 -3.85 2.53 4.77
CA PRO A 79 -3.62 1.90 3.47
C PRO A 79 -4.92 1.81 2.65
N PRO A 80 -4.84 1.88 1.30
CA PRO A 80 -6.01 1.89 0.42
C PRO A 80 -6.74 0.55 0.36
N ASN A 81 -6.07 -0.56 0.71
CA ASN A 81 -6.68 -1.88 0.69
C ASN A 81 -7.87 -1.94 1.66
N VAL A 82 -8.99 -2.58 1.33
CA VAL A 82 -9.25 -3.43 0.16
C VAL A 82 -10.30 -2.82 -0.78
N HIS A 83 -10.25 -1.50 -0.96
CA HIS A 83 -11.15 -0.79 -1.86
C HIS A 83 -10.93 -1.21 -3.32
N GLU A 84 -11.90 -0.96 -4.20
CA GLU A 84 -11.64 -1.05 -5.65
C GLU A 84 -10.59 0.00 -6.09
N PRO A 85 -9.91 -0.18 -7.23
CA PRO A 85 -9.99 -1.27 -8.22
C PRO A 85 -9.56 -2.66 -7.72
N LEU A 86 -10.09 -3.73 -8.32
CA LEU A 86 -9.74 -5.12 -7.98
C LEU A 86 -8.41 -5.53 -8.64
N MET A 87 -7.33 -5.35 -7.91
CA MET A 87 -5.97 -5.59 -8.39
C MET A 87 -5.05 -5.98 -7.23
N ALA A 88 -4.25 -7.02 -7.43
CA ALA A 88 -3.28 -7.53 -6.45
C ALA A 88 -2.02 -8.02 -7.17
N PRO A 89 -0.85 -8.04 -6.53
CA PRO A 89 0.38 -8.53 -7.14
C PRO A 89 0.28 -10.01 -7.53
N GLU A 90 0.81 -10.38 -8.70
CA GLU A 90 0.76 -11.77 -9.20
C GLU A 90 1.41 -12.77 -8.22
N ALA A 91 2.48 -12.33 -7.54
CA ALA A 91 3.16 -13.12 -6.53
C ALA A 91 2.22 -13.64 -5.43
N ILE A 92 1.18 -12.88 -5.06
CA ILE A 92 0.22 -13.29 -4.03
C ILE A 92 -0.66 -14.44 -4.51
N PHE A 93 -1.04 -14.45 -5.79
CA PHE A 93 -1.77 -15.57 -6.37
C PHE A 93 -0.92 -16.84 -6.39
N LEU A 94 0.36 -16.72 -6.72
CA LEU A 94 1.30 -17.84 -6.75
C LEU A 94 1.61 -18.38 -5.35
N GLN A 95 1.87 -17.50 -4.38
CA GLN A 95 2.23 -17.88 -3.00
C GLN A 95 1.03 -18.49 -2.24
N HIS A 96 -0.18 -18.01 -2.50
CA HIS A 96 -1.40 -18.46 -1.82
C HIS A 96 -2.34 -19.27 -2.72
N GLU A 97 -1.78 -19.90 -3.77
CA GLU A 97 -2.53 -20.63 -4.81
C GLU A 97 -3.55 -21.61 -4.20
N LYS A 98 -3.13 -22.40 -3.21
CA LYS A 98 -3.98 -23.41 -2.57
C LYS A 98 -5.29 -22.84 -2.01
N ILE A 99 -5.24 -21.66 -1.42
CA ILE A 99 -6.41 -21.01 -0.82
C ILE A 99 -7.17 -20.25 -1.91
N LEU A 100 -6.46 -19.48 -2.74
CA LEU A 100 -7.08 -18.60 -3.72
C LEU A 100 -7.77 -19.38 -4.85
N ASN A 101 -7.20 -20.49 -5.33
CA ASN A 101 -7.83 -21.32 -6.36
C ASN A 101 -9.10 -22.04 -5.88
N SER A 102 -9.31 -22.16 -4.57
CA SER A 102 -10.58 -22.66 -4.04
C SER A 102 -11.75 -21.67 -4.21
N ILE A 103 -11.47 -20.40 -4.54
CA ILE A 103 -12.46 -19.34 -4.76
C ILE A 103 -12.80 -19.26 -6.26
N PRO A 104 -13.98 -19.75 -6.69
CA PRO A 104 -14.31 -19.84 -8.12
C PRO A 104 -14.58 -18.46 -8.74
N ASN A 105 -15.20 -17.56 -7.99
CA ASN A 105 -15.50 -16.22 -8.47
C ASN A 105 -14.20 -15.39 -8.59
N LYS A 106 -13.85 -14.97 -9.82
CA LYS A 106 -12.60 -14.26 -10.11
C LYS A 106 -12.46 -12.96 -9.30
N GLN A 107 -13.52 -12.15 -9.22
CA GLN A 107 -13.49 -10.89 -8.46
C GLN A 107 -13.26 -11.14 -6.97
N ARG A 108 -13.95 -12.14 -6.40
CA ARG A 108 -13.76 -12.54 -4.99
C ARG A 108 -12.37 -13.09 -4.74
N ARG A 109 -11.79 -13.81 -5.70
CA ARG A 109 -10.42 -14.32 -5.62
C ARG A 109 -9.40 -13.17 -5.61
N THR A 110 -9.57 -12.17 -6.47
CA THR A 110 -8.73 -10.96 -6.45
C THR A 110 -8.89 -10.17 -5.16
N PHE A 111 -10.13 -9.97 -4.69
CA PHE A 111 -10.40 -9.34 -3.41
C PHE A 111 -9.74 -10.08 -2.23
N ALA A 112 -9.75 -11.42 -2.25
CA ALA A 112 -9.07 -12.22 -1.24
C ALA A 112 -7.53 -12.05 -1.31
N ALA A 113 -6.94 -11.96 -2.51
CA ALA A 113 -5.52 -11.64 -2.66
C ALA A 113 -5.19 -10.24 -2.12
N MET A 114 -6.06 -9.23 -2.36
CA MET A 114 -5.91 -7.89 -1.78
C MET A 114 -5.99 -7.89 -0.25
N LEU A 115 -6.81 -8.76 0.34
CA LEU A 115 -6.87 -8.94 1.80
C LEU A 115 -5.58 -9.54 2.36
N ILE A 116 -4.98 -10.51 1.66
CA ILE A 116 -3.69 -11.09 2.07
C ILE A 116 -2.60 -10.02 2.08
N VAL A 117 -2.55 -9.16 1.05
CA VAL A 117 -1.60 -8.04 1.04
C VAL A 117 -1.81 -7.10 2.24
N PHE A 118 -3.06 -6.81 2.59
CA PHE A 118 -3.35 -5.95 3.75
C PHE A 118 -2.94 -6.62 5.07
N ASP A 119 -3.18 -7.93 5.21
CA ASP A 119 -2.76 -8.71 6.38
C ASP A 119 -1.24 -8.68 6.57
N GLU A 120 -0.49 -8.91 5.49
CA GLU A 120 0.99 -8.81 5.50
C GLU A 120 1.47 -7.39 5.83
N ALA A 121 0.82 -6.37 5.27
CA ALA A 121 1.14 -4.98 5.54
C ALA A 121 0.92 -4.61 7.02
N VAL A 122 -0.13 -5.13 7.66
CA VAL A 122 -0.39 -4.98 9.11
C VAL A 122 0.65 -5.77 9.90
N ALA A 123 0.96 -7.00 9.50
CA ALA A 123 1.97 -7.84 10.16
C ALA A 123 3.33 -7.11 10.23
N ASN A 124 3.78 -6.52 9.12
CA ASN A 124 5.01 -5.73 9.06
C ASN A 124 5.01 -4.57 10.07
N VAL A 125 3.92 -3.80 10.14
CA VAL A 125 3.79 -2.67 11.08
C VAL A 125 3.83 -3.16 12.53
N THR A 126 3.10 -4.22 12.85
CA THR A 126 3.10 -4.80 14.21
C THR A 126 4.47 -5.36 14.59
N GLN A 127 5.19 -5.98 13.65
CA GLN A 127 6.55 -6.47 13.88
C GLN A 127 7.54 -5.31 14.10
N ALA A 128 7.38 -4.20 13.39
CA ALA A 128 8.18 -3.00 13.61
C ALA A 128 7.94 -2.43 15.02
N LEU A 129 6.67 -2.36 15.48
CA LEU A 129 6.34 -1.95 16.85
C LEU A 129 7.01 -2.86 17.89
N GLN A 130 6.94 -4.18 17.70
CA GLN A 130 7.59 -5.15 18.59
C GLN A 130 9.10 -4.96 18.62
N THR A 131 9.73 -4.78 17.46
CA THR A 131 11.17 -4.59 17.32
C THR A 131 11.63 -3.30 18.01
N ALA A 132 10.83 -2.24 17.93
CA ALA A 132 11.10 -0.97 18.59
C ALA A 132 10.72 -0.94 20.07
N GLY A 133 10.16 -2.02 20.63
CA GLY A 133 9.69 -2.06 22.01
C GLY A 133 8.47 -1.17 22.29
N MET A 134 7.67 -0.88 21.26
CA MET A 134 6.47 -0.02 21.30
C MET A 134 5.15 -0.78 21.15
N TYR A 135 5.17 -2.12 21.30
CA TYR A 135 3.98 -2.95 21.08
C TYR A 135 3.16 -3.22 22.34
N ASP A 136 3.83 -3.38 23.49
CA ASP A 136 3.23 -3.68 24.80
C ASP A 136 2.93 -2.39 25.59
#